data_AF-A0A2T4HRV1-F1
#
_entry.id   AF-A0A2T4HRV1-F1
#
_cell.length_a   1.000
_cell.length_b   1.000
_cell.length_c   1.000
_cell.angle_alpha   90.00
_cell.angle_beta   90.00
_cell.angle_gamma   90.00
#
_symmetry.space_group_name_H-M   'P 1'
#
loop_
_entity.id
_entity.type
_entity.pdbx_description
1 polymer ?
#
loop_
_entity_poly.entity_id
_entity_poly.type
_entity_poly.pdbx_seq_one_letter_code
_entity_poly.pdbx_strand_id
1 'polypeptide(L)'
;MAATAPRSVCPVGATLGEGPLWLARDAALWFVDIKGKRVHRFDPDQGMLKRWPAPSQPGWILPIADGGLMVGLQSGLHRFDPATGTFDPHLAPEPHLPGNRLNDATVAPDGQLWFGSMDDAENAATGRIYRLARGQAQAAAAIDPVVITNGPAFAPDGRTLYHVDTLGGRIHAFAVDDNGAPGASRLFATIDPADGHPDGPTVDSEGCLWIGLFGGGAVRRYSPAGELMETVRFPVANVTKIAFGGDDLRTAYATTARKGLDECQLAAQPLAGDLFAFRVDAPGLPVQPIRINHPG
;
A
#
# COMPACT_ATOMS: atom_id res chain seq x y z
N MET A 1 1.68 -17.97 -18.64
CA MET A 1 3.13 -17.70 -18.54
C MET A 1 3.41 -17.19 -17.12
N ALA A 2 4.65 -17.33 -16.64
CA ALA A 2 5.02 -16.91 -15.28
C ALA A 2 5.55 -15.48 -15.29
N ALA A 3 5.49 -14.79 -14.17
CA ALA A 3 6.07 -13.46 -14.01
C ALA A 3 7.56 -13.45 -14.37
N THR A 4 8.05 -12.35 -14.91
CA THR A 4 9.48 -12.20 -15.21
C THR A 4 10.28 -11.95 -13.93
N ALA A 5 11.60 -12.17 -13.98
CA ALA A 5 12.49 -11.80 -12.88
C ALA A 5 12.41 -10.27 -12.58
N PRO A 6 12.32 -9.86 -11.31
CA PRO A 6 12.39 -8.45 -10.93
C PRO A 6 13.73 -7.80 -11.28
N ARG A 7 13.66 -6.58 -11.82
CA ARG A 7 14.83 -5.71 -12.08
C ARG A 7 14.73 -4.42 -11.28
N SER A 8 15.83 -3.96 -10.68
CA SER A 8 15.88 -2.60 -10.14
C SER A 8 15.75 -1.60 -11.29
N VAL A 9 14.83 -0.64 -11.16
CA VAL A 9 14.55 0.39 -12.17
C VAL A 9 14.88 1.80 -11.68
N CYS A 10 15.03 1.99 -10.37
CA CYS A 10 15.45 3.25 -9.80
C CYS A 10 16.20 3.00 -8.48
N PRO A 11 17.46 3.47 -8.34
CA PRO A 11 18.23 3.33 -7.12
C PRO A 11 17.77 4.34 -6.07
N VAL A 12 16.59 4.12 -5.50
CA VAL A 12 15.97 5.06 -4.55
C VAL A 12 16.68 5.00 -3.19
N GLY A 13 17.10 3.81 -2.75
CA GLY A 13 17.67 3.59 -1.43
C GLY A 13 16.74 4.00 -0.29
N ALA A 14 15.42 3.81 -0.46
CA ALA A 14 14.39 4.21 0.49
C ALA A 14 14.59 3.53 1.84
N THR A 15 14.33 4.26 2.92
CA THR A 15 14.36 3.66 4.25
C THR A 15 13.19 2.71 4.42
N LEU A 16 11.99 3.17 4.06
CA LEU A 16 10.78 2.35 4.01
C LEU A 16 9.94 2.81 2.81
N GLY A 17 10.27 2.29 1.62
CA GLY A 17 9.52 2.56 0.40
C GLY A 17 8.16 1.88 0.45
N GLU A 18 7.09 2.62 0.22
CA GLU A 18 5.72 2.14 0.43
C GLU A 18 4.68 2.83 -0.46
N GLY A 19 3.45 2.31 -0.41
CA GLY A 19 2.28 2.90 -1.05
C GLY A 19 2.44 3.21 -2.54
N PRO A 20 3.04 2.32 -3.38
CA PRO A 20 3.14 2.56 -4.80
C PRO A 20 1.76 2.58 -5.45
N LEU A 21 1.60 3.44 -6.45
CA LEU A 21 0.45 3.49 -7.32
C LEU A 21 0.82 4.04 -8.70
N TRP A 22 0.17 3.54 -9.74
CA TRP A 22 0.34 4.06 -11.09
C TRP A 22 -0.76 5.07 -11.40
N LEU A 23 -0.38 6.30 -11.78
CA LEU A 23 -1.34 7.28 -12.33
C LEU A 23 -1.20 7.35 -13.84
N ALA A 24 -2.18 6.81 -14.54
CA ALA A 24 -2.20 6.77 -16.01
C ALA A 24 -2.11 8.17 -16.63
N ARG A 25 -2.82 9.16 -16.05
CA ARG A 25 -2.77 10.56 -16.50
C ARG A 25 -1.38 11.20 -16.42
N ASP A 26 -0.52 10.68 -15.55
CA ASP A 26 0.84 11.18 -15.35
C ASP A 26 1.88 10.29 -16.04
N ALA A 27 1.47 9.13 -16.58
CA ALA A 27 2.35 8.04 -17.02
C ALA A 27 3.48 7.75 -16.01
N ALA A 28 3.16 7.76 -14.71
CA ALA A 28 4.16 7.71 -13.65
C ALA A 28 3.70 6.92 -12.44
N LEU A 29 4.70 6.36 -11.74
CA LEU A 29 4.52 5.74 -10.45
C LEU A 29 4.69 6.77 -9.34
N TRP A 30 3.69 6.88 -8.47
CA TRP A 30 3.79 7.62 -7.22
C TRP A 30 3.96 6.65 -6.07
N PHE A 31 4.79 7.02 -5.09
CA PHE A 31 5.04 6.21 -3.90
C PHE A 31 5.65 7.09 -2.80
N VAL A 32 5.91 6.53 -1.63
CA VAL A 32 6.43 7.26 -0.48
C VAL A 32 7.68 6.58 0.10
N ASP A 33 8.50 7.36 0.82
CA ASP A 33 9.44 6.82 1.80
C ASP A 33 8.97 7.27 3.18
N ILE A 34 8.36 6.35 3.94
CA ILE A 34 7.70 6.66 5.22
C ILE A 34 8.70 7.26 6.20
N LYS A 35 9.81 6.56 6.42
CA LYS A 35 10.84 6.95 7.39
C LYS A 35 11.77 8.03 6.83
N GLY A 36 11.94 8.08 5.50
CA GLY A 36 12.61 9.19 4.81
C GLY A 36 11.79 10.48 4.70
N LYS A 37 10.50 10.45 5.08
CA LYS A 37 9.54 11.58 5.04
C LYS A 37 9.45 12.24 3.66
N ARG A 38 9.21 11.44 2.62
CA ARG A 38 9.16 11.91 1.24
C ARG A 38 8.02 11.30 0.45
N VAL A 39 7.46 12.11 -0.45
CA VAL A 39 6.65 11.65 -1.59
C VAL A 39 7.55 11.58 -2.81
N HIS A 40 7.39 10.56 -3.63
CA HIS A 40 8.15 10.30 -4.85
C HIS A 40 7.23 10.19 -6.06
N ARG A 41 7.72 10.65 -7.22
CA ARG A 41 7.15 10.38 -8.55
C ARG A 41 8.25 9.87 -9.46
N PHE A 42 8.11 8.65 -9.93
CA PHE A 42 9.02 8.02 -10.88
C PHE A 42 8.38 7.93 -12.27
N ASP A 43 9.08 8.50 -13.24
CA ASP A 43 8.76 8.45 -14.66
C ASP A 43 9.59 7.32 -15.30
N PRO A 44 8.99 6.18 -15.67
CA PRO A 44 9.74 5.03 -16.17
C PRO A 44 10.32 5.26 -17.58
N ASP A 45 9.69 6.11 -18.40
CA ASP A 45 10.14 6.38 -19.77
C ASP A 45 11.37 7.27 -19.77
N GLN A 46 11.40 8.26 -18.86
CA GLN A 46 12.54 9.17 -18.70
C GLN A 46 13.58 8.67 -17.69
N GLY A 47 13.25 7.64 -16.90
CA GLY A 47 14.06 7.20 -15.75
C GLY A 47 14.21 8.27 -14.67
N MET A 48 13.28 9.23 -14.59
CA MET A 48 13.41 10.41 -13.75
C MET A 48 12.63 10.26 -12.44
N LEU A 49 13.31 10.52 -11.32
CA LEU A 49 12.71 10.53 -9.98
C LEU A 49 12.59 11.95 -9.45
N LYS A 50 11.36 12.42 -9.24
CA LYS A 50 11.06 13.63 -8.47
C LYS A 50 10.73 13.27 -7.02
N ARG A 51 11.04 14.18 -6.10
CA ARG A 51 10.82 13.99 -4.66
C ARG A 51 10.37 15.28 -3.99
N TRP A 52 9.47 15.17 -3.02
CA TRP A 52 8.99 16.27 -2.19
C TRP A 52 9.15 15.90 -0.72
N PRO A 53 9.72 16.78 0.12
CA PRO A 53 9.76 16.55 1.56
C PRO A 53 8.34 16.65 2.15
N ALA A 54 7.93 15.63 2.90
CA ALA A 54 6.69 15.63 3.65
C ALA A 54 6.92 16.19 5.07
N PRO A 55 5.94 16.88 5.67
CA PRO A 55 6.11 17.47 7.01
C PRO A 55 6.15 16.42 8.14
N SER A 56 5.61 15.22 7.91
CA SER A 56 5.72 14.06 8.79
C SER A 56 5.76 12.77 7.95
N GLN A 57 5.72 11.60 8.58
CA GLN A 57 5.84 10.30 7.90
C GLN A 57 4.64 10.06 6.96
N PRO A 58 4.82 9.99 5.63
CA PRO A 58 3.77 9.65 4.69
C PRO A 58 3.65 8.14 4.53
N GLY A 59 2.48 7.55 4.81
CA GLY A 59 2.21 6.11 4.60
C GLY A 59 1.80 5.77 3.17
N TRP A 60 1.08 6.68 2.52
CA TRP A 60 0.55 6.47 1.17
C TRP A 60 0.21 7.80 0.49
N ILE A 61 0.02 7.74 -0.82
CA ILE A 61 -0.52 8.82 -1.66
C ILE A 61 -1.62 8.22 -2.54
N LEU A 62 -2.69 8.94 -2.88
CA LEU A 62 -3.81 8.47 -3.71
C LEU A 62 -4.46 9.63 -4.49
N PRO A 63 -4.98 9.41 -5.71
CA PRO A 63 -5.62 10.46 -6.49
C PRO A 63 -6.99 10.87 -5.93
N ILE A 64 -7.36 12.13 -6.10
CA ILE A 64 -8.70 12.68 -5.80
C ILE A 64 -9.42 12.95 -7.13
N ALA A 65 -10.74 12.76 -7.15
CA ALA A 65 -11.56 12.85 -8.36
C ALA A 65 -11.53 14.25 -9.02
N ASP A 66 -11.23 15.30 -8.26
CA ASP A 66 -11.11 16.68 -8.76
C ASP A 66 -9.73 17.02 -9.34
N GLY A 67 -8.84 16.03 -9.43
CA GLY A 67 -7.50 16.21 -9.99
C GLY A 67 -6.40 16.23 -8.92
N GLY A 68 -6.72 16.49 -7.65
CA GLY A 68 -5.74 16.56 -6.58
C GLY A 68 -5.12 15.20 -6.19
N LEU A 69 -4.19 15.24 -5.23
CA LEU A 69 -3.64 14.06 -4.55
C LEU A 69 -3.93 14.17 -3.05
N MET A 70 -4.24 13.06 -2.41
CA MET A 70 -4.36 12.93 -0.96
C MET A 70 -3.17 12.12 -0.46
N VAL A 71 -2.57 12.55 0.65
CA VAL A 71 -1.48 11.84 1.33
C VAL A 71 -1.91 11.53 2.75
N GLY A 72 -1.72 10.28 3.17
CA GLY A 72 -1.87 9.87 4.55
C GLY A 72 -0.57 10.12 5.31
N LEU A 73 -0.53 11.18 6.10
CA LEU A 73 0.58 11.50 7.00
C LEU A 73 0.32 10.94 8.40
N GLN A 74 1.36 10.85 9.23
CA GLN A 74 1.21 10.59 10.67
C GLN A 74 0.23 11.56 11.34
N SER A 75 0.19 12.82 10.88
CA SER A 75 -0.72 13.84 11.39
C SER A 75 -2.17 13.73 10.89
N GLY A 76 -2.44 12.85 9.92
CA GLY A 76 -3.76 12.67 9.30
C GLY A 76 -3.74 12.76 7.78
N LEU A 77 -4.90 13.01 7.19
CA LEU A 77 -5.11 13.16 5.75
C LEU A 77 -4.75 14.59 5.33
N HIS A 78 -3.94 14.74 4.28
CA HIS A 78 -3.55 16.03 3.71
C HIS A 78 -3.75 16.04 2.19
N ARG A 79 -4.27 17.14 1.65
CA ARG A 79 -4.24 17.38 0.21
C ARG A 79 -2.83 17.81 -0.18
N PHE A 80 -2.28 17.20 -1.21
CA PHE A 80 -0.93 17.46 -1.69
C PHE A 80 -0.96 18.08 -3.09
N ASP A 81 -0.30 19.22 -3.25
CA ASP A 81 -0.08 19.87 -4.54
C ASP A 81 1.39 19.70 -4.96
N PRO A 82 1.69 18.91 -6.01
CA PRO A 82 3.05 18.70 -6.47
C PRO A 82 3.68 19.92 -7.17
N ALA A 83 2.89 20.90 -7.62
CA ALA A 83 3.40 22.11 -8.25
C ALA A 83 4.04 23.05 -7.22
N THR A 84 3.43 23.18 -6.04
CA THR A 84 3.90 24.03 -4.94
C THR A 84 4.67 23.25 -3.88
N GLY A 85 4.44 21.94 -3.78
CA GLY A 85 4.95 21.09 -2.71
C GLY A 85 4.20 21.22 -1.38
N THR A 86 2.99 21.80 -1.37
CA THR A 86 2.21 22.04 -0.14
C THR A 86 1.40 20.82 0.30
N PHE A 87 1.21 20.69 1.61
CA PHE A 87 0.43 19.63 2.26
C PHE A 87 -0.67 20.24 3.15
N ASP A 88 -1.83 20.52 2.58
CA ASP A 88 -2.93 21.18 3.27
C ASP A 88 -3.71 20.17 4.14
N PRO A 89 -3.86 20.39 5.46
CA PRO A 89 -4.59 19.47 6.33
C PRO A 89 -6.04 19.29 5.87
N HIS A 90 -6.51 18.05 5.88
CA HIS A 90 -7.89 17.70 5.54
C HIS A 90 -8.65 17.10 6.72
N LEU A 91 -8.10 16.08 7.38
CA LEU A 91 -8.74 15.39 8.50
C LEU A 91 -7.71 14.69 9.38
N ALA A 92 -7.82 14.82 10.70
CA ALA A 92 -7.05 14.03 11.67
C ALA A 92 -7.95 12.91 12.25
N PRO A 93 -7.72 11.62 11.90
CA PRO A 93 -8.59 10.53 12.35
C PRO A 93 -8.35 10.12 13.80
N GLU A 94 -7.13 10.25 14.30
CA GLU A 94 -6.70 9.80 15.62
C GLU A 94 -5.95 10.88 16.43
N PRO A 95 -6.49 12.11 16.59
CA PRO A 95 -5.77 13.18 17.29
C PRO A 95 -5.47 12.86 18.76
N HIS A 96 -6.14 11.85 19.32
CA HIS A 96 -5.97 11.35 20.68
C HIS A 96 -4.89 10.25 20.81
N LEU A 97 -4.31 9.78 19.70
CA LEU A 97 -3.26 8.75 19.65
C LEU A 97 -2.02 9.29 18.91
N PRO A 98 -1.23 10.20 19.51
CA PRO A 98 -0.09 10.82 18.84
C PRO A 98 1.07 9.85 18.50
N GLY A 99 1.09 8.66 19.11
CA GLY A 99 2.02 7.58 18.78
C GLY A 99 1.59 6.74 17.56
N ASN A 100 0.33 6.87 17.13
CA ASN A 100 -0.12 6.21 15.91
C ASN A 100 0.32 6.97 14.65
N ARG A 101 0.38 6.26 13.53
CA ARG A 101 0.49 6.82 12.18
C ARG A 101 -0.41 6.09 11.22
N LEU A 102 -0.70 6.71 10.08
CA LEU A 102 -1.31 6.02 8.95
C LEU A 102 -0.27 5.11 8.27
N ASN A 103 -0.67 3.90 7.88
CA ASN A 103 0.23 2.91 7.26
C ASN A 103 -0.08 2.70 5.78
N ASP A 104 -1.16 1.99 5.44
CA ASP A 104 -1.52 1.69 4.06
C ASP A 104 -2.96 2.12 3.75
N ALA A 105 -3.29 2.24 2.46
CA ALA A 105 -4.60 2.66 1.99
C ALA A 105 -4.94 2.14 0.60
N THR A 106 -6.22 2.21 0.29
CA THR A 106 -6.77 1.97 -1.05
C THR A 106 -8.03 2.80 -1.26
N VAL A 107 -8.46 2.87 -2.52
CA VAL A 107 -9.77 3.41 -2.89
C VAL A 107 -10.65 2.25 -3.33
N ALA A 108 -11.78 2.06 -2.67
CA ALA A 108 -12.76 1.05 -3.04
C ALA A 108 -13.37 1.36 -4.42
N PRO A 109 -13.98 0.36 -5.11
CA PRO A 109 -14.60 0.57 -6.42
C PRO A 109 -15.68 1.67 -6.47
N ASP A 110 -16.30 1.99 -5.34
CA ASP A 110 -17.29 3.08 -5.20
C ASP A 110 -16.65 4.49 -5.07
N GLY A 111 -15.31 4.56 -4.99
CA GLY A 111 -14.53 5.79 -4.81
C GLY A 111 -14.30 6.18 -3.34
N GLN A 112 -14.71 5.36 -2.37
CA GLN A 112 -14.48 5.64 -0.95
C GLN A 112 -13.04 5.31 -0.57
N LEU A 113 -12.41 6.22 0.17
CA LEU A 113 -11.07 6.01 0.73
C LEU A 113 -11.16 5.06 1.93
N TRP A 114 -10.30 4.05 1.93
CA TRP A 114 -10.06 3.16 3.05
C TRP A 114 -8.59 3.18 3.43
N PHE A 115 -8.29 3.22 4.73
CA PHE A 115 -6.90 3.33 5.20
C PHE A 115 -6.72 2.73 6.58
N GLY A 116 -5.51 2.24 6.83
CA GLY A 116 -5.09 1.69 8.13
C GLY A 116 -4.27 2.68 8.95
N SER A 117 -4.44 2.64 10.27
CA SER A 117 -3.51 3.21 11.25
C SER A 117 -2.71 2.11 11.96
N MET A 118 -1.64 2.48 12.66
CA MET A 118 -0.84 1.56 13.47
C MET A 118 -0.08 2.32 14.56
N ASP A 119 0.35 1.61 15.60
CA ASP A 119 1.36 2.10 16.53
C ASP A 119 2.70 2.24 15.79
N ASP A 120 3.26 3.45 15.70
CA ASP A 120 4.54 3.66 14.99
C ASP A 120 5.72 2.97 15.66
N ALA A 121 5.60 2.68 16.97
CA ALA A 121 6.60 1.93 17.71
C ALA A 121 6.43 0.41 17.55
N GLU A 122 5.36 -0.06 16.88
CA GLU A 122 5.09 -1.47 16.56
C GLU A 122 4.96 -2.36 17.80
N ASN A 123 4.43 -1.82 18.90
CA ASN A 123 4.28 -2.53 20.19
C ASN A 123 2.82 -2.77 20.59
N ALA A 124 1.94 -1.80 20.36
CA ALA A 124 0.56 -1.82 20.82
C ALA A 124 -0.42 -2.13 19.68
N ALA A 125 -1.43 -2.95 19.96
CA ALA A 125 -2.51 -3.26 19.02
C ALA A 125 -3.55 -2.12 18.94
N THR A 126 -3.08 -0.92 18.58
CA THR A 126 -3.91 0.29 18.41
C THR A 126 -4.27 0.58 16.96
N GLY A 127 -3.75 -0.19 16.01
CA GLY A 127 -4.00 0.00 14.59
C GLY A 127 -5.41 -0.39 14.19
N ARG A 128 -6.07 0.45 13.39
CA ARG A 128 -7.46 0.27 12.95
C ARG A 128 -7.60 0.53 11.47
N ILE A 129 -8.60 -0.10 10.84
CA ILE A 129 -9.03 0.22 9.49
C ILE A 129 -10.16 1.25 9.53
N TYR A 130 -10.06 2.27 8.70
CA TYR A 130 -11.02 3.37 8.56
C TYR A 130 -11.58 3.42 7.14
N ARG A 131 -12.83 3.86 7.04
CA ARG A 131 -13.47 4.33 5.81
C ARG A 131 -13.73 5.83 5.94
N LEU A 132 -13.35 6.63 4.95
CA LEU A 132 -13.73 8.04 4.88
C LEU A 132 -15.15 8.15 4.33
N ALA A 133 -16.14 8.31 5.21
CA ALA A 133 -17.55 8.43 4.85
C ALA A 133 -18.11 9.78 5.34
N ARG A 134 -18.79 10.52 4.45
CA ARG A 134 -19.44 11.80 4.77
C ARG A 134 -18.49 12.83 5.42
N GLY A 135 -17.24 12.90 4.93
CA GLY A 135 -16.22 13.80 5.45
C GLY A 135 -15.61 13.39 6.80
N GLN A 136 -15.93 12.20 7.32
CA GLN A 136 -15.41 11.69 8.58
C GLN A 136 -14.76 10.32 8.42
N ALA A 137 -13.71 10.06 9.19
CA ALA A 137 -13.09 8.74 9.27
C ALA A 137 -13.91 7.88 10.23
N GLN A 138 -14.53 6.82 9.71
CA GLN A 138 -15.29 5.86 10.50
C GLN A 138 -14.49 4.57 10.63
N ALA A 139 -14.21 4.14 11.85
CA ALA A 139 -13.53 2.87 12.09
C ALA A 139 -14.43 1.70 11.67
N ALA A 140 -13.86 0.74 10.95
CA ALA A 140 -14.54 -0.48 10.54
C ALA A 140 -14.65 -1.45 11.71
N ALA A 141 -15.75 -1.36 12.46
CA ALA A 141 -15.92 -2.09 13.73
C ALA A 141 -15.83 -3.63 13.63
N ALA A 142 -16.08 -4.20 12.45
CA ALA A 142 -15.94 -5.64 12.21
C ALA A 142 -14.48 -6.12 12.08
N ILE A 143 -13.52 -5.19 11.98
CA ILE A 143 -12.10 -5.49 11.88
C ILE A 143 -11.45 -5.19 13.23
N ASP A 144 -10.95 -6.23 13.88
CA ASP A 144 -10.28 -6.11 15.16
C ASP A 144 -9.00 -5.27 15.07
N PRO A 145 -8.63 -4.52 16.11
CA PRO A 145 -7.36 -3.80 16.14
C PRO A 145 -6.17 -4.74 16.10
N VAL A 146 -5.14 -4.35 15.35
CA VAL A 146 -3.86 -5.07 15.24
C VAL A 146 -2.69 -4.11 15.46
N VAL A 147 -1.47 -4.65 15.62
CA VAL A 147 -0.28 -3.81 15.86
C VAL A 147 0.11 -3.06 14.57
N ILE A 148 0.15 -3.78 13.45
CA ILE A 148 0.54 -3.23 12.15
C ILE A 148 -0.55 -3.60 11.14
N THR A 149 -1.37 -2.62 10.80
CA THR A 149 -2.37 -2.79 9.74
C THR A 149 -1.69 -2.71 8.38
N ASN A 150 -1.98 -3.68 7.51
CA ASN A 150 -1.67 -3.55 6.10
C ASN A 150 -2.90 -3.78 5.24
N GLY A 151 -2.82 -3.30 4.00
CA GLY A 151 -4.02 -3.03 3.22
C GLY A 151 -4.80 -1.85 3.81
N PRO A 152 -6.06 -1.66 3.42
CA PRO A 152 -6.88 -2.68 2.77
C PRO A 152 -6.65 -2.84 1.25
N ALA A 153 -7.14 -3.94 0.69
CA ALA A 153 -7.34 -4.12 -0.74
C ALA A 153 -8.77 -4.63 -1.02
N PHE A 154 -9.32 -4.37 -2.20
CA PHE A 154 -10.65 -4.84 -2.59
C PHE A 154 -10.57 -5.82 -3.74
N ALA A 155 -11.42 -6.85 -3.71
CA ALA A 155 -11.72 -7.63 -4.90
C ALA A 155 -12.36 -6.74 -5.99
N PRO A 156 -12.25 -7.10 -7.28
CA PRO A 156 -12.69 -6.24 -8.38
C PRO A 156 -14.19 -5.91 -8.34
N ASP A 157 -15.01 -6.80 -7.80
CA ASP A 157 -16.46 -6.62 -7.64
C ASP A 157 -16.85 -5.77 -6.42
N GLY A 158 -15.87 -5.38 -5.59
CA GLY A 158 -16.09 -4.60 -4.37
C GLY A 158 -16.74 -5.37 -3.21
N ARG A 159 -16.99 -6.68 -3.37
CA ARG A 159 -17.71 -7.50 -2.37
C ARG A 159 -16.81 -8.17 -1.35
N THR A 160 -15.50 -8.11 -1.56
CA THR A 160 -14.51 -8.63 -0.61
C THR A 160 -13.48 -7.57 -0.28
N LEU A 161 -13.31 -7.30 1.01
CA LEU A 161 -12.26 -6.48 1.58
C LEU A 161 -11.18 -7.40 2.17
N TYR A 162 -9.92 -7.17 1.81
CA TYR A 162 -8.77 -7.85 2.37
C TYR A 162 -8.04 -6.93 3.35
N HIS A 163 -7.69 -7.48 4.52
CA HIS A 163 -6.88 -6.82 5.53
C HIS A 163 -5.77 -7.75 6.01
N VAL A 164 -4.61 -7.18 6.30
CA VAL A 164 -3.41 -7.91 6.70
C VAL A 164 -3.02 -7.52 8.12
N ASP A 165 -2.94 -8.52 8.99
CA ASP A 165 -2.27 -8.46 10.29
C ASP A 165 -0.82 -8.91 10.09
N THR A 166 0.09 -7.94 9.97
CA THR A 166 1.50 -8.18 9.63
C THR A 166 2.22 -9.01 10.69
N LEU A 167 2.04 -8.68 11.97
CA LEU A 167 2.71 -9.38 13.07
C LEU A 167 2.03 -10.72 13.38
N GLY A 168 0.72 -10.82 13.18
CA GLY A 168 0.01 -12.10 13.27
C GLY A 168 0.29 -13.06 12.10
N GLY A 169 0.87 -12.57 10.99
CA GLY A 169 1.12 -13.36 9.80
C GLY A 169 -0.17 -13.79 9.09
N ARG A 170 -1.26 -13.02 9.24
CA ARG A 170 -2.60 -13.42 8.78
C ARG A 170 -3.17 -12.44 7.78
N ILE A 171 -3.75 -12.98 6.71
CA ILE A 171 -4.54 -12.24 5.75
C ILE A 171 -5.99 -12.64 5.98
N HIS A 172 -6.85 -11.65 6.21
CA HIS A 172 -8.29 -11.84 6.42
C HIS A 172 -9.07 -11.27 5.24
N ALA A 173 -10.14 -11.96 4.87
CA ALA A 173 -11.12 -11.50 3.88
C ALA A 173 -12.45 -11.25 4.58
N PHE A 174 -13.11 -10.16 4.25
CA PHE A 174 -14.39 -9.74 4.82
C PHE A 174 -15.40 -9.56 3.69
N ALA A 175 -16.58 -10.16 3.83
CA ALA A 175 -17.68 -9.86 2.92
C ALA A 175 -18.12 -8.40 3.12
N VAL A 176 -18.31 -7.66 2.03
CA VAL A 176 -18.75 -6.26 2.06
C VAL A 176 -20.19 -6.20 1.58
N ASP A 177 -21.06 -5.57 2.37
CA ASP A 177 -22.47 -5.40 2.02
C ASP A 177 -22.69 -4.27 0.99
N ASP A 178 -23.93 -4.09 0.53
CA ASP A 178 -24.29 -3.06 -0.45
C ASP A 178 -24.08 -1.62 0.07
N ASN A 179 -23.93 -1.43 1.39
CA ASN A 179 -23.62 -0.14 2.00
C ASN A 179 -22.10 0.10 2.11
N GLY A 180 -21.28 -0.88 1.73
CA GLY A 180 -19.83 -0.85 1.87
C GLY A 180 -19.34 -1.17 3.28
N ALA A 181 -20.13 -1.85 4.11
CA ALA A 181 -19.73 -2.26 5.46
C ALA A 181 -19.17 -3.69 5.46
N PRO A 182 -18.00 -3.94 6.08
CA PRO A 182 -17.47 -5.29 6.24
C PRO A 182 -18.27 -6.07 7.27
N GLY A 183 -18.65 -7.29 6.91
CA GLY A 183 -19.30 -8.27 7.77
C GLY A 183 -18.30 -9.23 8.41
N ALA A 184 -18.69 -10.50 8.51
CA ALA A 184 -17.84 -11.52 9.14
C ALA A 184 -16.53 -11.75 8.39
N SER A 185 -15.46 -11.95 9.15
CA SER A 185 -14.15 -12.29 8.60
C SER A 185 -14.04 -13.79 8.31
N ARG A 186 -13.25 -14.13 7.29
CA ARG A 186 -12.65 -15.45 7.13
C ARG A 186 -11.14 -15.30 7.07
N LEU A 187 -10.42 -16.28 7.62
CA LEU A 187 -9.00 -16.41 7.34
C LEU A 187 -8.83 -16.72 5.85
N PHE A 188 -8.08 -15.87 5.15
CA PHE A 188 -7.81 -16.01 3.72
C PHE A 188 -6.54 -16.81 3.49
N ALA A 189 -5.45 -16.40 4.15
CA ALA A 189 -4.17 -17.09 4.10
C ALA A 189 -3.36 -16.81 5.38
N THR A 190 -2.38 -17.67 5.66
CA THR A 190 -1.38 -17.49 6.72
C THR A 190 0.00 -17.53 6.08
N ILE A 191 0.86 -16.61 6.49
CA ILE A 191 2.28 -16.60 6.11
C ILE A 191 3.07 -17.24 7.23
N ASP A 192 3.88 -18.25 6.91
CA ASP A 192 4.83 -18.82 7.86
C ASP A 192 5.87 -17.74 8.20
N PRO A 193 6.20 -17.49 9.48
CA PRO A 193 7.25 -16.53 9.85
C PRO A 193 8.60 -16.79 9.17
N ALA A 194 8.91 -18.03 8.77
CA ALA A 194 10.12 -18.36 8.01
C ALA A 194 10.12 -17.75 6.58
N ASP A 195 8.94 -17.40 6.07
CA ASP A 195 8.76 -16.72 4.79
C ASP A 195 8.69 -15.18 4.93
N GLY A 196 8.86 -14.64 6.14
CA GLY A 196 8.72 -13.21 6.44
C GLY A 196 7.31 -12.82 6.88
N HIS A 197 6.97 -11.54 6.72
CA HIS A 197 5.70 -10.96 7.15
C HIS A 197 4.88 -10.42 5.98
N PRO A 198 3.56 -10.67 5.92
CA PRO A 198 2.72 -10.11 4.87
C PRO A 198 2.62 -8.59 5.03
N ASP A 199 2.89 -7.87 3.95
CA ASP A 199 2.93 -6.41 3.94
C ASP A 199 1.80 -5.85 3.05
N GLY A 200 2.06 -4.96 2.10
CA GLY A 200 1.03 -4.31 1.29
C GLY A 200 0.32 -5.23 0.27
N PRO A 201 -1.01 -5.40 0.35
CA PRO A 201 -1.79 -6.16 -0.62
C PRO A 201 -2.24 -5.32 -1.84
N THR A 202 -2.41 -5.97 -2.99
CA THR A 202 -3.15 -5.45 -4.14
C THR A 202 -3.84 -6.59 -4.90
N VAL A 203 -4.76 -6.29 -5.80
CA VAL A 203 -5.54 -7.28 -6.54
C VAL A 203 -5.40 -7.06 -8.04
N ASP A 204 -5.21 -8.14 -8.80
CA ASP A 204 -5.20 -8.10 -10.26
C ASP A 204 -6.62 -8.25 -10.85
N SER A 205 -6.73 -8.10 -12.18
CA SER A 205 -8.00 -8.19 -12.90
C SER A 205 -8.67 -9.57 -12.86
N GLU A 206 -7.96 -10.62 -12.48
CA GLU A 206 -8.52 -11.97 -12.26
C GLU A 206 -9.04 -12.15 -10.82
N GLY A 207 -8.92 -11.11 -9.98
CA GLY A 207 -9.31 -11.15 -8.58
C GLY A 207 -8.28 -11.84 -7.67
N CYS A 208 -7.08 -12.11 -8.17
CA CYS A 208 -6.02 -12.72 -7.38
C CYS A 208 -5.31 -11.67 -6.52
N LEU A 209 -5.06 -12.02 -5.26
CA LEU A 209 -4.41 -11.15 -4.28
C LEU A 209 -2.89 -11.29 -4.39
N TRP A 210 -2.20 -10.17 -4.59
CA TRP A 210 -0.75 -10.06 -4.53
C TRP A 210 -0.34 -9.45 -3.19
N ILE A 211 0.67 -10.02 -2.55
CA ILE A 211 1.17 -9.57 -1.23
C ILE A 211 2.70 -9.48 -1.24
N GLY A 212 3.25 -8.35 -0.83
CA GLY A 212 4.68 -8.22 -0.53
C GLY A 212 5.03 -8.94 0.77
N LEU A 213 6.24 -9.51 0.85
CA LEU A 213 6.74 -10.17 2.05
C LEU A 213 7.94 -9.42 2.62
N PHE A 214 7.73 -8.70 3.72
CA PHE A 214 8.78 -8.03 4.46
C PHE A 214 9.67 -9.06 5.18
N GLY A 215 10.98 -8.99 4.97
CA GLY A 215 11.94 -10.03 5.42
C GLY A 215 11.89 -11.34 4.61
N GLY A 216 10.93 -11.50 3.69
CA GLY A 216 10.74 -12.71 2.90
C GLY A 216 11.37 -12.69 1.51
N GLY A 217 11.74 -11.51 1.02
CA GLY A 217 12.34 -11.28 -0.28
C GLY A 217 11.49 -11.78 -1.45
N ALA A 218 10.17 -11.67 -1.32
CA ALA A 218 9.25 -12.15 -2.34
C ALA A 218 7.95 -11.35 -2.40
N VAL A 219 7.25 -11.52 -3.52
CA VAL A 219 5.83 -11.21 -3.65
C VAL A 219 5.11 -12.51 -3.96
N ARG A 220 3.98 -12.76 -3.30
CA ARG A 220 3.14 -13.94 -3.53
C ARG A 220 1.82 -13.55 -4.18
N ARG A 221 1.33 -14.40 -5.09
CA ARG A 221 -0.01 -14.30 -5.70
C ARG A 221 -0.89 -15.43 -5.20
N TYR A 222 -2.08 -15.11 -4.72
CA TYR A 222 -3.07 -16.06 -4.22
C TYR A 222 -4.34 -16.02 -5.06
N SER A 223 -4.95 -17.18 -5.27
CA SER A 223 -6.28 -17.28 -5.87
C SER A 223 -7.33 -16.61 -4.98
N PRO A 224 -8.53 -16.26 -5.49
CA PRO A 224 -9.63 -15.76 -4.65
C PRO A 224 -10.03 -16.73 -3.51
N ALA A 225 -9.69 -18.01 -3.62
CA ALA A 225 -9.93 -18.99 -2.55
C ALA A 225 -8.89 -18.91 -1.43
N GLY A 226 -7.73 -18.30 -1.65
CA GLY A 226 -6.60 -18.23 -0.70
C GLY A 226 -5.48 -19.22 -1.01
N GLU A 227 -5.48 -19.85 -2.18
CA GLU A 227 -4.45 -20.82 -2.58
C GLU A 227 -3.26 -20.10 -3.21
N LEU A 228 -2.03 -20.43 -2.77
CA LEU A 228 -0.82 -19.85 -3.34
C LEU A 228 -0.64 -20.32 -4.79
N MET A 229 -0.63 -19.37 -5.73
CA MET A 229 -0.47 -19.64 -7.16
C MET A 229 0.94 -19.35 -7.66
N GLU A 230 1.57 -18.30 -7.14
CA GLU A 230 2.86 -17.83 -7.65
C GLU A 230 3.70 -17.18 -6.55
N THR A 231 5.02 -17.27 -6.67
CA THR A 231 5.99 -16.54 -5.84
C THR A 231 7.06 -15.92 -6.74
N VAL A 232 7.15 -14.60 -6.71
CA VAL A 232 8.17 -13.81 -7.41
C VAL A 232 9.26 -13.43 -6.42
N ARG A 233 10.49 -13.92 -6.63
CA ARG A 233 11.62 -13.71 -5.70
C ARG A 233 12.44 -12.48 -6.07
N PHE A 234 12.91 -11.77 -5.05
CA PHE A 234 13.68 -10.54 -5.16
C PHE A 234 15.09 -10.71 -4.58
N PRO A 235 16.08 -9.94 -5.06
CA PRO A 235 17.45 -9.95 -4.52
C PRO A 235 17.58 -9.10 -3.24
N VAL A 236 16.46 -8.75 -2.59
CA VAL A 236 16.39 -7.93 -1.38
C VAL A 236 15.31 -8.50 -0.46
N ALA A 237 15.53 -8.44 0.85
CA ALA A 237 14.67 -9.11 1.83
C ALA A 237 13.34 -8.38 2.08
N ASN A 238 13.33 -7.06 2.09
CA ASN A 238 12.16 -6.29 2.50
C ASN A 238 11.38 -5.78 1.29
N VAL A 239 10.50 -6.61 0.74
CA VAL A 239 9.56 -6.22 -0.31
C VAL A 239 8.25 -5.79 0.35
N THR A 240 7.83 -4.55 0.13
CA THR A 240 6.71 -3.96 0.87
C THR A 240 5.38 -4.10 0.13
N LYS A 241 5.26 -3.51 -1.06
CA LYS A 241 4.02 -3.48 -1.82
C LYS A 241 4.29 -3.43 -3.31
N ILE A 242 3.34 -3.91 -4.12
CA ILE A 242 3.37 -3.73 -5.58
C ILE A 242 2.21 -2.87 -6.07
N ALA A 243 2.43 -2.23 -7.23
CA ALA A 243 1.40 -1.59 -8.02
C ALA A 243 1.54 -1.94 -9.49
N PHE A 244 0.42 -2.17 -10.15
CA PHE A 244 0.38 -2.42 -11.59
C PHE A 244 0.37 -1.09 -12.35
N GLY A 245 1.20 -1.00 -13.38
CA GLY A 245 1.36 0.19 -14.21
C GLY A 245 1.79 -0.14 -15.65
N GLY A 246 2.15 0.93 -16.38
CA GLY A 246 2.24 0.89 -17.84
C GLY A 246 0.87 0.93 -18.51
N ASP A 247 0.86 1.15 -19.83
CA ASP A 247 -0.39 1.31 -20.60
C ASP A 247 -1.30 0.08 -20.57
N ASP A 248 -0.71 -1.11 -20.44
CA ASP A 248 -1.43 -2.37 -20.37
C ASP A 248 -1.62 -2.90 -18.94
N LEU A 249 -1.19 -2.14 -17.93
CA LEU A 249 -1.23 -2.49 -16.50
C LEU A 249 -0.59 -3.84 -16.16
N ARG A 250 0.34 -4.34 -17.00
CA ARG A 250 1.02 -5.63 -16.78
C ARG A 250 2.45 -5.45 -16.29
N THR A 251 2.89 -4.23 -16.02
CA THR A 251 4.15 -3.96 -15.34
C THR A 251 3.87 -3.79 -13.86
N ALA A 252 4.27 -4.75 -13.04
CA ALA A 252 4.24 -4.61 -11.59
C ALA A 252 5.50 -3.86 -11.13
N TYR A 253 5.31 -2.73 -10.48
CA TYR A 253 6.35 -2.01 -9.76
C TYR A 253 6.30 -2.40 -8.29
N ALA A 254 7.46 -2.70 -7.69
CA ALA A 254 7.55 -3.11 -6.29
C ALA A 254 8.43 -2.14 -5.50
N THR A 255 7.88 -1.60 -4.42
CA THR A 255 8.66 -0.86 -3.42
C THR A 255 9.36 -1.83 -2.47
N THR A 256 10.52 -1.40 -1.98
CA THR A 256 11.32 -2.18 -1.03
C THR A 256 11.88 -1.26 0.05
N ALA A 257 12.48 -1.84 1.09
CA ALA A 257 12.92 -1.09 2.26
C ALA A 257 14.32 -1.48 2.75
N ARG A 258 14.99 -0.53 3.39
CA ARG A 258 16.23 -0.74 4.15
C ARG A 258 15.98 -0.90 5.65
N LYS A 259 14.79 -0.51 6.13
CA LYS A 259 14.40 -0.55 7.56
C LYS A 259 14.70 -1.95 8.14
N GLY A 260 15.36 -1.98 9.29
CA GLY A 260 15.65 -3.21 10.02
C GLY A 260 16.86 -4.00 9.52
N LEU A 261 17.50 -3.60 8.41
CA LEU A 261 18.75 -4.21 7.96
C LEU A 261 19.95 -3.54 8.64
N ASP A 262 20.86 -4.35 9.17
CA ASP A 262 22.15 -3.89 9.67
C ASP A 262 23.15 -3.57 8.54
N GLU A 263 24.33 -3.04 8.88
CA GLU A 263 25.35 -2.65 7.91
C GLU A 263 25.84 -3.82 7.04
N CYS A 264 25.96 -5.02 7.62
CA CYS A 264 26.40 -6.21 6.89
C CYS A 264 25.34 -6.68 5.90
N GLN A 265 24.07 -6.70 6.34
CA GLN A 265 22.92 -7.04 5.52
C GLN A 265 22.71 -6.05 4.39
N LEU A 266 22.91 -4.75 4.64
CA LEU A 266 22.87 -3.71 3.62
C LEU A 266 24.00 -3.86 2.60
N ALA A 267 25.21 -4.19 3.03
CA ALA A 267 26.32 -4.47 2.13
C ALA A 267 26.07 -5.72 1.26
N ALA A 268 25.42 -6.75 1.82
CA ALA A 268 25.02 -7.95 1.09
C ALA A 268 23.83 -7.74 0.14
N GLN A 269 23.02 -6.71 0.38
CA GLN A 269 21.82 -6.38 -0.38
C GLN A 269 21.91 -4.96 -0.94
N PRO A 270 22.81 -4.69 -1.90
CA PRO A 270 23.09 -3.33 -2.37
C PRO A 270 21.90 -2.64 -3.05
N LEU A 271 20.86 -3.40 -3.43
CA LEU A 271 19.62 -2.89 -4.04
C LEU A 271 18.50 -2.66 -3.01
N ALA A 272 18.74 -2.88 -1.71
CA ALA A 272 17.71 -2.70 -0.69
C ALA A 272 17.21 -1.26 -0.65
N GLY A 273 15.88 -1.08 -0.70
CA GLY A 273 15.24 0.23 -0.79
C GLY A 273 15.07 0.76 -2.21
N ASP A 274 15.50 0.02 -3.24
CA ASP A 274 15.25 0.38 -4.64
C ASP A 274 13.80 0.13 -5.05
N LEU A 275 13.42 0.79 -6.14
CA LEU A 275 12.20 0.47 -6.88
C LEU A 275 12.50 -0.63 -7.89
N PHE A 276 11.70 -1.69 -7.88
CA PHE A 276 11.81 -2.79 -8.83
C PHE A 276 10.65 -2.80 -9.82
N ALA A 277 10.83 -3.45 -10.97
CA ALA A 277 9.75 -3.76 -11.90
C ALA A 277 9.85 -5.19 -12.45
N PHE A 278 8.71 -5.80 -12.74
CA PHE A 278 8.58 -7.08 -13.43
C PHE A 278 7.27 -7.14 -14.23
N ARG A 279 7.16 -8.10 -15.14
CA ARG A 279 5.95 -8.31 -15.95
C ARG A 279 5.10 -9.42 -15.35
N VAL A 280 3.78 -9.23 -15.43
CA VAL A 280 2.77 -10.17 -14.97
C VAL A 280 1.79 -10.55 -16.09
N ASP A 281 1.14 -11.70 -15.91
CA ASP A 281 0.21 -12.28 -16.86
C ASP A 281 -1.23 -11.78 -16.71
N ALA A 282 -1.65 -11.42 -15.51
CA ALA A 282 -2.92 -10.74 -15.27
C ALA A 282 -2.63 -9.24 -15.14
N PRO A 283 -3.26 -8.36 -15.92
CA PRO A 283 -3.13 -6.93 -15.71
C PRO A 283 -3.72 -6.55 -14.36
N GLY A 284 -3.24 -5.47 -13.79
CA GLY A 284 -3.90 -4.82 -12.67
C GLY A 284 -5.22 -4.15 -13.06
N LEU A 285 -5.73 -3.36 -12.12
CA LEU A 285 -6.91 -2.53 -12.29
C LEU A 285 -6.52 -1.05 -12.33
N PRO A 286 -7.23 -0.20 -13.09
CA PRO A 286 -7.06 1.24 -12.99
C PRO A 286 -7.33 1.73 -11.56
N VAL A 287 -6.46 2.62 -11.06
CA VAL A 287 -6.61 3.23 -9.74
C VAL A 287 -7.88 4.10 -9.72
N GLN A 288 -8.78 3.81 -8.78
CA GLN A 288 -9.95 4.64 -8.55
C GLN A 288 -9.58 5.91 -7.79
N PRO A 289 -10.11 7.09 -8.16
CA PRO A 289 -9.88 8.31 -7.40
C PRO A 289 -10.81 8.41 -6.19
N ILE A 290 -10.30 9.01 -5.13
CA ILE A 290 -11.06 9.36 -3.92
C ILE A 290 -12.18 10.33 -4.30
N ARG A 291 -13.40 9.99 -3.91
CA ARG A 291 -14.56 10.89 -3.97
C ARG A 291 -14.78 11.51 -2.59
N ILE A 292 -14.36 12.76 -2.43
CA ILE A 292 -14.61 13.53 -1.22
C ILE A 292 -16.07 14.01 -1.29
N ASN A 293 -16.96 13.32 -0.58
CA ASN A 293 -18.32 13.80 -0.42
C ASN A 293 -18.30 14.96 0.59
N HIS A 294 -18.59 16.18 0.13
CA HIS A 294 -18.82 17.29 1.05
C HIS A 294 -20.06 16.97 1.91
N PRO A 295 -20.04 17.24 3.23
CA PRO A 295 -21.27 17.25 4.00
C PRO A 295 -22.16 18.35 3.40
N GLY A 296 -23.31 17.95 2.87
CA GLY A 296 -24.38 18.87 2.49
C GLY A 296 -25.07 19.47 3.70
#